data_AF-A0A0Q6EY03-F1
#
_entry.id   AF-A0A0Q6EY03-F1
#
_cell.length_a   1.000
_cell.length_b   1.000
_cell.length_c   1.000
_cell.angle_alpha   90.00
_cell.angle_beta   90.00
_cell.angle_gamma   90.00
#
_symmetry.space_group_name_H-M   'P 1'
#
loop_
_entity.id
_entity.type
_entity.pdbx_description
1 polymer ?
#
loop_
_entity_poly.entity_id
_entity_poly.type
_entity_poly.pdbx_seq_one_letter_code
_entity_poly.pdbx_strand_id
1 'polypeptide(L)'
;MGDDGYVHGVFAERRVGNGTPEAPQFGCLFLLAGYLEGDRADVDTWLPGEVERIGGELRLDAVPSLRLAENHGGCLMTTGDMKDEPYDLLLDELRDDWIDAGLVIAERTTLYPSPVDTPRRSRPYLVRFDPIAVLARRPGWIHVEYLEARDRPVTGWLPEADVSLSAAARS
;
A
#
# COMPACT_ATOMS: atom_id res chain seq x y z
N MET A 1 -5.32 16.47 17.36
CA MET A 1 -6.43 15.91 16.55
C MET A 1 -6.41 14.44 16.90
N GLY A 2 -7.44 13.95 17.60
CA GLY A 2 -7.41 12.60 18.16
C GLY A 2 -7.24 11.59 17.04
N ASP A 3 -6.29 10.68 17.23
CA ASP A 3 -6.19 9.44 16.45
C ASP A 3 -7.56 8.78 16.53
N ASP A 4 -8.31 8.70 15.43
CA ASP A 4 -9.66 8.16 15.43
C ASP A 4 -9.66 6.62 15.54
N GLY A 5 -8.47 6.04 15.78
CA GLY A 5 -8.23 4.62 15.89
C GLY A 5 -8.31 3.93 14.54
N TYR A 6 -8.44 4.65 13.42
CA TYR A 6 -8.58 4.03 12.12
C TYR A 6 -7.21 3.60 11.57
N VAL A 7 -7.09 2.32 11.22
CA VAL A 7 -5.90 1.80 10.55
C VAL A 7 -6.08 1.79 9.05
N HIS A 8 -5.06 2.26 8.35
CA HIS A 8 -4.95 2.38 6.90
C HIS A 8 -3.64 1.71 6.48
N GLY A 9 -3.67 0.88 5.44
CA GLY A 9 -2.45 0.19 5.04
C GLY A 9 -2.47 -0.34 3.62
N VAL A 10 -1.26 -0.66 3.15
CA VAL A 10 -1.00 -1.41 1.94
C VAL A 10 -0.07 -2.56 2.27
N PHE A 11 -0.40 -3.75 1.79
CA PHE A 11 0.51 -4.88 1.76
C PHE A 11 1.03 -5.03 0.33
N ALA A 12 2.34 -5.20 0.18
CA ALA A 12 2.96 -5.46 -1.11
C ALA A 12 4.21 -6.32 -0.92
N GLU A 13 4.16 -7.57 -1.38
CA GLU A 13 5.32 -8.41 -1.56
C GLU A 13 5.41 -8.84 -3.02
N ARG A 14 6.58 -8.65 -3.62
CA ARG A 14 6.88 -9.10 -4.98
C ARG A 14 8.05 -10.04 -4.95
N ARG A 15 7.88 -11.20 -5.61
CA ARG A 15 9.00 -12.08 -5.94
C ARG A 15 9.21 -12.06 -7.44
N VAL A 16 10.36 -11.52 -7.84
CA VAL A 16 10.93 -11.83 -9.16
C VAL A 16 11.21 -13.33 -9.16
N GLY A 17 10.91 -14.03 -10.25
CA GLY A 17 11.21 -15.46 -10.39
C GLY A 17 12.72 -15.74 -10.34
N ASN A 18 13.28 -16.41 -11.34
CA ASN A 18 14.72 -16.76 -11.37
C ASN A 18 15.68 -15.54 -11.53
N GLY A 19 15.26 -14.32 -11.16
CA GLY A 19 16.06 -13.10 -11.22
C GLY A 19 16.20 -12.47 -12.60
N THR A 20 15.49 -12.97 -13.62
CA THR A 20 15.49 -12.37 -14.96
C THR A 20 14.22 -11.53 -15.22
N PRO A 21 14.29 -10.50 -16.08
CA PRO A 21 13.12 -9.69 -16.46
C PRO A 21 11.99 -10.49 -17.14
N GLU A 22 12.30 -11.67 -17.70
CA GLU A 22 11.35 -12.55 -18.40
C GLU A 22 10.66 -13.54 -17.46
N ALA A 23 11.10 -13.63 -16.21
CA ALA A 23 10.52 -14.54 -15.23
C ALA A 23 9.10 -14.08 -14.82
N PRO A 24 8.17 -15.01 -14.56
CA PRO A 24 6.89 -14.66 -13.95
C PRO A 24 7.15 -13.86 -12.66
N GLN A 25 6.55 -12.68 -12.57
CA GLN A 25 6.54 -11.92 -11.34
C GLN A 25 5.28 -12.30 -10.58
N PHE A 26 5.46 -12.87 -9.39
CA PHE A 26 4.36 -13.12 -8.47
C PHE A 26 4.30 -11.96 -7.49
N GLY A 27 3.09 -11.53 -7.15
CA GLY A 27 2.84 -10.49 -6.16
C GLY A 27 1.72 -10.88 -5.22
N CYS A 28 1.87 -10.56 -3.95
CA CYS A 28 0.80 -10.48 -2.96
C CYS A 28 0.59 -9.00 -2.69
N LEU A 29 -0.57 -8.48 -3.06
CA LEU A 29 -0.87 -7.06 -2.89
C LEU A 29 -2.33 -6.82 -2.57
N PHE A 30 -2.56 -5.96 -1.58
CA PHE A 30 -3.89 -5.54 -1.19
C PHE A 30 -3.80 -4.27 -0.33
N LEU A 31 -4.87 -3.50 -0.33
CA LEU A 31 -5.12 -2.46 0.66
C LEU A 31 -5.78 -3.10 1.88
N LEU A 32 -5.59 -2.48 3.05
CA LEU A 32 -6.27 -2.87 4.29
C LEU A 32 -6.77 -1.65 5.05
N ALA A 33 -7.93 -1.80 5.69
CA ALA A 33 -8.56 -0.74 6.47
C ALA A 33 -9.41 -1.32 7.60
N GLY A 34 -9.41 -0.68 8.77
CA GLY A 34 -10.17 -1.13 9.93
C GLY A 34 -10.10 -0.15 11.11
N TYR A 35 -10.62 -0.58 12.26
CA TYR A 35 -10.57 0.19 13.50
C TYR A 35 -9.79 -0.58 14.57
N LEU A 36 -8.85 0.11 15.21
CA LEU A 36 -8.08 -0.40 16.33
C LEU A 36 -8.92 -0.38 17.62
N GLU A 37 -8.99 -1.55 18.25
CA GLU A 37 -9.47 -1.77 19.60
C GLU A 37 -8.28 -2.25 20.45
N GLY A 38 -7.53 -1.29 20.99
CA GLY A 38 -6.26 -1.59 21.67
C GLY A 38 -5.15 -1.90 20.67
N ASP A 39 -4.61 -3.11 20.72
CA ASP A 39 -3.56 -3.61 19.82
C ASP A 39 -4.11 -4.48 18.67
N ARG A 40 -5.43 -4.52 18.47
CA ARG A 40 -6.08 -5.35 17.43
C ARG A 40 -7.00 -4.53 16.56
N ALA A 41 -7.14 -4.93 15.30
CA ALA A 41 -8.18 -4.42 14.42
C ALA A 41 -8.79 -5.56 13.59
N ASP A 42 -10.11 -5.61 13.54
CA ASP A 42 -10.80 -6.27 12.43
C ASP A 42 -10.61 -5.38 11.19
N VAL A 43 -10.05 -5.97 10.13
CA VAL A 43 -9.73 -5.27 8.89
C VAL A 43 -10.44 -5.89 7.71
N ASP A 44 -10.86 -5.04 6.77
CA ASP A 44 -11.17 -5.48 5.41
C ASP A 44 -9.93 -5.30 4.54
N THR A 45 -9.70 -6.25 3.65
CA THR A 45 -8.60 -6.21 2.67
C THR A 45 -9.12 -6.39 1.25
N TRP A 46 -8.52 -5.70 0.28
CA TRP A 46 -8.98 -5.76 -1.11
C TRP A 46 -7.88 -5.36 -2.10
N LEU A 47 -7.93 -5.91 -3.31
CA LEU A 47 -7.16 -5.42 -4.44
C LEU A 47 -7.98 -4.39 -5.24
N PRO A 48 -7.46 -3.19 -5.56
CA PRO A 48 -8.18 -2.23 -6.37
C PRO A 48 -8.62 -2.81 -7.73
N GLY A 49 -9.90 -2.68 -8.03
CA GLY A 49 -10.52 -3.23 -9.24
C GLY A 49 -11.23 -4.58 -9.04
N GLU A 50 -11.02 -5.23 -7.89
CA GLU A 50 -11.76 -6.41 -7.49
C GLU A 50 -12.98 -6.03 -6.65
N VAL A 51 -14.06 -6.81 -6.79
CA VAL A 51 -15.31 -6.61 -6.02
C VAL A 51 -15.21 -7.25 -4.65
N GLU A 52 -14.43 -8.32 -4.54
CA GLU A 52 -14.28 -9.10 -3.32
C GLU A 52 -13.48 -8.33 -2.26
N ARG A 53 -13.97 -8.40 -1.03
CA ARG A 53 -13.24 -7.96 0.16
C ARG A 53 -13.04 -9.17 1.04
N ILE A 54 -11.83 -9.33 1.54
CA ILE A 54 -11.44 -10.42 2.43
C ILE A 54 -11.25 -9.83 3.82
N GLY A 55 -12.04 -10.30 4.78
CA GLY A 55 -11.88 -9.90 6.18
C GLY A 55 -10.63 -10.50 6.80
N GLY A 56 -10.09 -9.84 7.82
CA GLY A 56 -8.91 -10.29 8.56
C GLY A 56 -8.80 -9.67 9.94
N GLU A 57 -7.79 -10.11 10.69
CA GLU A 57 -7.41 -9.58 11.99
C GLU A 57 -5.96 -9.09 11.91
N LEU A 58 -5.75 -7.81 12.18
CA LEU A 58 -4.44 -7.20 12.38
C LEU A 58 -4.14 -7.14 13.87
N ARG A 59 -2.94 -7.54 14.28
CA ARG A 59 -2.42 -7.34 15.63
C ARG A 59 -1.15 -6.48 15.57
N LEU A 60 -1.05 -5.51 16.46
CA LEU A 60 0.07 -4.58 16.60
C LEU A 60 0.73 -4.74 17.96
N ASP A 61 1.00 -5.98 18.35
CA ASP A 61 1.74 -6.30 19.57
C ASP A 61 3.27 -6.29 19.32
N ALA A 62 4.06 -7.00 20.14
CA ALA A 62 5.51 -7.04 19.98
C ALA A 62 5.97 -7.61 18.63
N VAL A 63 5.16 -8.49 18.02
CA VAL A 63 5.37 -9.01 16.66
C VAL A 63 4.07 -8.77 15.90
N PRO A 64 3.96 -7.64 15.17
CA PRO A 64 2.76 -7.33 14.43
C PRO A 64 2.42 -8.49 13.48
N SER A 65 1.14 -8.83 13.34
CA SER A 65 0.73 -9.98 12.54
C SER A 65 -0.60 -9.73 11.83
N LEU A 66 -0.76 -10.39 10.68
CA LEU A 66 -1.97 -10.32 9.89
C LEU A 66 -2.51 -11.73 9.62
N ARG A 67 -3.77 -11.95 9.95
CA ARG A 67 -4.50 -13.15 9.56
C ARG A 67 -5.69 -12.77 8.67
N LEU A 68 -5.92 -13.51 7.59
CA LEU A 68 -7.02 -13.29 6.67
C LEU A 68 -8.02 -14.45 6.71
N ALA A 69 -9.27 -14.20 6.29
CA ALA A 69 -10.26 -15.25 6.09
C ALA A 69 -9.94 -16.13 4.87
N GLU A 70 -9.24 -15.56 3.89
CA GLU A 70 -8.76 -16.20 2.67
C GLU A 70 -7.46 -15.53 2.20
N ASN A 71 -6.65 -16.25 1.42
CA ASN A 71 -5.46 -15.66 0.81
C ASN A 71 -5.83 -14.85 -0.43
N HIS A 72 -5.34 -13.61 -0.52
CA HIS A 72 -5.39 -12.86 -1.77
C HIS A 72 -4.63 -13.59 -2.89
N GLY A 73 -5.01 -13.29 -4.14
CA GLY A 73 -4.35 -13.82 -5.32
C GLY A 73 -2.83 -13.59 -5.27
N GLY A 74 -2.06 -14.65 -5.50
CA GLY A 74 -0.59 -14.60 -5.53
C GLY A 74 0.12 -14.66 -4.18
N CYS A 75 -0.59 -14.56 -3.04
CA CYS A 75 0.02 -14.63 -1.70
C CYS A 75 0.68 -15.97 -1.41
N LEU A 76 0.02 -17.09 -1.75
CA LEU A 76 0.62 -18.43 -1.63
C LEU A 76 1.91 -18.63 -2.45
N MET A 77 2.13 -17.81 -3.49
CA MET A 77 3.30 -17.90 -4.36
C MET A 77 4.44 -16.97 -3.93
N THR A 78 4.17 -16.06 -2.99
CA THR A 78 5.12 -15.04 -2.52
C THR A 78 5.26 -15.16 -1.02
N THR A 79 4.39 -14.49 -0.30
CA THR A 79 4.41 -14.35 1.15
C THR A 79 4.21 -15.66 1.90
N GLY A 80 3.31 -16.51 1.40
CA GLY A 80 2.88 -17.74 2.05
C GLY A 80 1.39 -17.71 2.38
N ASP A 81 1.00 -18.51 3.36
CA ASP A 81 -0.37 -18.60 3.85
C ASP A 81 -0.61 -17.58 4.96
N MET A 82 -1.62 -16.73 4.81
CA MET A 82 -2.10 -15.78 5.81
C MET A 82 -3.43 -16.22 6.44
N LYS A 83 -4.02 -17.33 5.99
CA LYS A 83 -5.35 -17.79 6.41
C LYS A 83 -5.27 -18.73 7.61
N ASP A 84 -4.51 -19.81 7.43
CA ASP A 84 -4.48 -20.89 8.42
C ASP A 84 -3.55 -20.53 9.59
N GLU A 85 -2.48 -19.76 9.33
CA GLU A 85 -1.55 -19.21 10.31
C GLU A 85 -1.43 -17.68 10.14
N PRO A 86 -1.32 -16.89 11.22
CA PRO A 86 -1.02 -15.47 11.12
C PRO A 86 0.34 -15.27 10.46
N TYR A 87 0.41 -14.29 9.56
CA TYR A 87 1.65 -13.86 8.95
C TYR A 87 2.30 -12.78 9.80
N ASP A 88 3.53 -13.05 10.26
CA ASP A 88 4.33 -12.07 11.00
C ASP A 88 4.75 -10.93 10.06
N LEU A 89 4.34 -9.72 10.43
CA LEU A 89 4.74 -8.48 9.78
C LEU A 89 6.03 -7.97 10.40
N LEU A 90 6.79 -7.24 9.59
CA LEU A 90 8.00 -6.55 10.05
C LEU A 90 7.67 -5.08 10.33
N LEU A 91 7.98 -4.64 11.54
CA LEU A 91 7.98 -3.22 11.88
C LEU A 91 9.43 -2.71 11.84
N ASP A 92 9.83 -2.21 10.68
CA ASP A 92 11.20 -1.70 10.48
C ASP A 92 11.38 -0.31 11.07
N GLU A 93 10.43 0.60 10.83
CA GLU A 93 10.48 2.01 11.26
C GLU A 93 9.07 2.53 11.57
N LEU A 94 8.95 3.36 12.61
CA LEU A 94 7.74 4.13 12.90
C LEU A 94 7.83 5.49 12.21
N ARG A 95 6.80 5.83 11.41
CA ARG A 95 6.70 7.08 10.65
C ARG A 95 5.47 7.86 11.08
N ASP A 96 5.66 9.06 11.60
CA ASP A 96 4.59 9.96 12.05
C ASP A 96 4.12 10.95 10.96
N ASP A 97 4.82 10.98 9.83
CA ASP A 97 4.54 11.83 8.68
C ASP A 97 3.63 11.17 7.63
N TRP A 98 3.35 9.88 7.78
CA TRP A 98 2.42 9.15 6.92
C TRP A 98 0.98 9.37 7.39
N ILE A 99 0.09 9.72 6.46
CA ILE A 99 -1.32 10.01 6.76
C ILE A 99 -2.30 9.07 6.06
N ASP A 100 -1.83 8.25 5.12
CA ASP A 100 -2.58 7.20 4.41
C ASP A 100 -1.61 6.31 3.63
N ALA A 101 -2.12 5.23 3.06
CA ALA A 101 -1.40 4.34 2.16
C ALA A 101 -2.26 3.96 0.95
N GLY A 102 -1.63 3.51 -0.13
CA GLY A 102 -2.35 3.17 -1.35
C GLY A 102 -1.54 2.40 -2.38
N LEU A 103 -2.22 2.12 -3.49
CA LEU A 103 -1.67 1.49 -4.68
C LEU A 103 -1.95 2.37 -5.89
N VAL A 104 -0.95 2.56 -6.75
CA VAL A 104 -1.15 3.16 -8.07
C VAL A 104 -2.09 2.29 -8.89
N ILE A 105 -3.13 2.86 -9.51
CA ILE A 105 -4.06 2.15 -10.40
C ILE A 105 -3.89 2.52 -11.87
N ALA A 106 -3.31 3.69 -12.16
CA ALA A 106 -2.92 4.06 -13.51
C ALA A 106 -1.81 3.13 -14.04
N GLU A 107 -1.81 2.81 -15.33
CA GLU A 107 -0.71 2.04 -15.94
C GLU A 107 0.67 2.68 -15.68
N ARG A 108 0.68 4.02 -15.68
CA ARG A 108 1.84 4.83 -15.40
C ARG A 108 1.42 6.22 -14.92
N THR A 109 2.01 6.70 -13.84
CA THR A 109 1.84 8.07 -13.34
C THR A 109 3.18 8.71 -13.02
N THR A 110 3.34 9.99 -13.37
CA THR A 110 4.63 10.70 -13.19
C THR A 110 4.70 11.31 -11.81
N LEU A 111 5.86 11.21 -11.14
CA LEU A 111 6.13 11.94 -9.90
C LEU A 111 6.49 13.39 -10.22
N TYR A 112 5.62 14.33 -9.80
CA TYR A 112 5.79 15.76 -10.00
C TYR A 112 6.47 16.41 -8.79
N PRO A 113 7.39 17.37 -8.98
CA PRO A 113 7.92 18.14 -7.84
C PRO A 113 6.86 19.06 -7.22
N SER A 114 5.85 19.47 -8.00
CA SER A 114 4.73 20.29 -7.55
C SER A 114 3.48 20.06 -8.43
N PRO A 115 2.25 20.22 -7.91
CA PRO A 115 0.99 20.11 -8.66
C PRO A 115 0.82 21.05 -9.87
N VAL A 116 1.62 22.12 -9.96
CA VAL A 116 1.54 23.12 -11.04
C VAL A 116 2.58 22.92 -12.13
N ASP A 117 3.48 21.95 -11.99
CA ASP A 117 4.60 21.79 -12.90
C ASP A 117 4.26 20.98 -14.15
N THR A 118 4.50 21.54 -15.32
CA THR A 118 4.35 20.82 -16.60
C THR A 118 5.36 19.66 -16.71
N PRO A 119 4.99 18.48 -17.25
CA PRO A 119 5.92 17.36 -17.42
C PRO A 119 7.13 17.76 -18.28
N ARG A 120 8.35 17.56 -17.76
CA ARG A 120 9.60 17.64 -18.54
C ARG A 120 10.04 16.22 -18.91
N ARG A 121 10.75 16.06 -20.04
CA ARG A 121 11.38 14.77 -20.40
C ARG A 121 12.33 14.34 -19.27
N SER A 122 12.19 13.08 -18.82
CA SER A 122 12.96 12.39 -17.75
C SER A 122 12.49 12.52 -16.29
N ARG A 123 11.17 12.60 -16.04
CA ARG A 123 10.68 12.47 -14.65
C ARG A 123 10.57 11.01 -14.21
N PRO A 124 10.88 10.70 -12.93
CA PRO A 124 10.54 9.41 -12.36
C PRO A 124 9.02 9.22 -12.41
N TYR A 125 8.62 7.96 -12.52
CA TYR A 125 7.22 7.58 -12.63
C TYR A 125 7.02 6.31 -11.83
N LEU A 126 5.79 6.15 -11.36
CA LEU A 126 5.29 4.91 -10.80
C LEU A 126 4.42 4.21 -11.84
N VAL A 127 4.31 2.90 -11.73
CA VAL A 127 3.45 2.05 -12.55
C VAL A 127 2.35 1.45 -11.71
N ARG A 128 1.37 0.87 -12.39
CA ARG A 128 0.26 0.19 -11.73
C ARG A 128 0.77 -0.78 -10.66
N PHE A 129 0.14 -0.67 -9.50
CA PHE A 129 0.38 -1.40 -8.27
C PHE A 129 1.63 -1.03 -7.48
N ASP A 130 2.38 0.01 -7.86
CA ASP A 130 3.43 0.52 -6.97
C ASP A 130 2.79 0.98 -5.65
N PRO A 131 3.29 0.48 -4.49
CA PRO A 131 2.78 0.85 -3.18
C PRO A 131 3.32 2.21 -2.76
N ILE A 132 2.44 3.03 -2.18
CA ILE A 132 2.76 4.37 -1.74
C ILE A 132 2.27 4.63 -0.32
N ALA A 133 2.98 5.49 0.40
CA ALA A 133 2.45 6.21 1.55
C ALA A 133 2.13 7.65 1.16
N VAL A 134 1.06 8.22 1.73
CA VAL A 134 0.67 9.62 1.52
C VAL A 134 1.27 10.47 2.63
N LEU A 135 1.94 11.55 2.24
CA LEU A 135 2.58 12.52 3.14
C LEU A 135 1.75 13.81 3.24
N ALA A 136 1.04 14.19 2.17
CA ALA A 136 0.20 15.39 2.17
C ALA A 136 -0.86 15.33 1.06
N ARG A 137 -1.92 16.14 1.20
CA ARG A 137 -2.99 16.28 0.21
C ARG A 137 -3.17 17.73 -0.23
N ARG A 138 -3.54 17.90 -1.49
CA ARG A 138 -4.07 19.13 -2.10
C ARG A 138 -5.23 18.74 -3.03
N PRO A 139 -6.12 19.67 -3.41
CA PRO A 139 -7.25 19.33 -4.28
C PRO A 139 -6.79 18.61 -5.57
N GLY A 140 -7.16 17.33 -5.71
CA GLY A 140 -6.82 16.48 -6.86
C GLY A 140 -5.38 15.96 -6.89
N TRP A 141 -4.59 16.20 -5.84
CA TRP A 141 -3.17 15.85 -5.79
C TRP A 141 -2.76 15.30 -4.43
N ILE A 142 -1.93 14.27 -4.44
CA ILE A 142 -1.32 13.69 -3.24
C ILE A 142 0.19 13.75 -3.34
N HIS A 143 0.85 14.16 -2.26
CA HIS A 143 2.30 14.03 -2.12
C HIS A 143 2.58 12.68 -1.47
N VAL A 144 3.42 11.87 -2.11
CA VAL A 144 3.61 10.48 -1.74
C VAL A 144 5.07 10.13 -1.55
N GLU A 145 5.31 9.05 -0.82
CA GLU A 145 6.57 8.30 -0.77
C GLU A 145 6.36 6.95 -1.46
N TYR A 146 7.28 6.55 -2.34
CA TYR A 146 7.30 5.22 -2.96
C TYR A 146 7.99 4.21 -2.04
N LEU A 147 7.25 3.17 -1.64
CA LEU A 147 7.64 2.28 -0.54
C LEU A 147 8.68 1.20 -0.90
N GLU A 148 8.90 0.94 -2.19
CA GLU A 148 9.87 -0.08 -2.63
C GLU A 148 11.22 0.53 -3.10
N ALA A 149 11.44 1.83 -2.87
CA ALA A 149 12.72 2.46 -3.16
C ALA A 149 13.84 1.86 -2.28
N ARG A 150 14.94 1.40 -2.90
CA ARG A 150 16.01 0.66 -2.20
C ARG A 150 17.04 1.52 -1.47
N ASP A 151 17.45 2.64 -2.09
CA ASP A 151 18.62 3.40 -1.62
C ASP A 151 18.27 4.67 -0.84
N ARG A 152 17.19 5.33 -1.24
CA ARG A 152 16.75 6.61 -0.64
C ARG A 152 15.24 6.78 -0.86
N PRO A 153 14.56 7.50 0.04
CA PRO A 153 13.16 7.86 -0.16
C PRO A 153 12.96 8.55 -1.51
N VAL A 154 11.97 8.08 -2.27
CA VAL A 154 11.54 8.69 -3.53
C VAL A 154 10.17 9.30 -3.29
N THR A 155 10.09 10.63 -3.32
CA THR A 155 8.86 11.37 -3.08
C THR A 155 8.45 12.21 -4.28
N GLY A 156 7.16 12.54 -4.35
CA GLY A 156 6.62 13.45 -5.35
C GLY A 156 5.11 13.56 -5.31
N TRP A 157 4.56 14.48 -6.08
CA TRP A 157 3.12 14.69 -6.24
C TRP A 157 2.59 13.80 -7.36
N LEU A 158 1.43 13.18 -7.13
CA LEU A 158 0.67 12.42 -8.12
C LEU A 158 -0.76 12.98 -8.22
N PRO A 159 -1.41 12.87 -9.40
CA PRO A 159 -2.85 13.03 -9.48
C PRO A 159 -3.52 12.02 -8.57
N GLU A 160 -4.42 12.47 -7.69
CA GLU A 160 -5.12 11.58 -6.75
C GLU A 160 -5.94 10.51 -7.47
N ALA A 161 -6.47 10.82 -8.66
CA ALA A 161 -7.22 9.90 -9.49
C ALA A 161 -6.41 8.72 -10.05
N ASP A 162 -5.07 8.78 -10.00
CA ASP A 162 -4.19 7.70 -10.47
C ASP A 162 -3.94 6.64 -9.39
N VAL A 163 -4.48 6.83 -8.18
CA VAL A 163 -4.20 6.01 -6.99
C VAL A 163 -5.50 5.57 -6.33
N SER A 164 -5.51 4.32 -5.85
CA SER A 164 -6.53 3.84 -4.91
C SER A 164 -5.93 3.89 -3.51
N LEU A 165 -6.56 4.66 -2.63
CA LEU A 165 -6.14 4.85 -1.25
C LEU A 165 -6.92 3.91 -0.33
N SER A 166 -6.28 3.50 0.76
CA SER A 166 -6.89 2.63 1.76
C SER A 166 -7.92 3.39 2.60
N ALA A 167 -7.70 4.69 2.85
CA ALA A 167 -8.77 5.55 3.31
C ALA A 167 -9.76 5.81 2.18
N ALA A 168 -11.04 5.52 2.42
CA ALA A 168 -12.08 6.07 1.58
C ALA A 168 -11.98 7.60 1.58
N ALA A 169 -12.13 8.23 0.41
CA ALA A 169 -12.28 9.67 0.33
C ALA A 169 -13.46 10.07 1.24
N ARG A 170 -13.16 10.71 2.37
CA ARG A 170 -14.19 11.22 3.27
C ARG A 170 -14.97 12.29 2.49
N SER A 171 -16.19 11.95 2.09
CA SER A 171 -17.15 12.85 1.47
C SER A 171 -17.88 13.72 2.49
#